data_AF-A0A5D4U3F4-F1
#
_entry.id   AF-A0A5D4U3F4-F1
#
_cell.length_a   1.000
_cell.length_b   1.000
_cell.length_c   1.000
_cell.angle_alpha   90.00
_cell.angle_beta   90.00
_cell.angle_gamma   90.00
#
_symmetry.space_group_name_H-M   'P 1'
#
loop_
_entity.id
_entity.type
_entity.pdbx_description
1 polymer ?
#
loop_
_entity_poly.entity_id
_entity_poly.type
_entity_poly.pdbx_seq_one_letter_code
_entity_poly.pdbx_strand_id
1 'polypeptide(L)' 'MKYIISMYVVMILMVFVNLISEYLLNGEYSAIASWMVTALFFFGTLFFINARFVFSNTKKER' A
#
# COMPACT_ATOMS: atom_id res chain seq x y z
N MET A 1 6.37 12.69 -9.37
CA MET A 1 4.92 12.36 -9.38
C MET A 1 4.62 10.86 -9.46
N LYS A 2 5.32 10.06 -10.28
CA LYS A 2 5.01 8.62 -10.46
C LYS A 2 4.97 7.78 -9.16
N TYR A 3 5.80 8.09 -8.16
CA TYR A 3 5.84 7.36 -6.87
C TYR A 3 4.70 7.73 -5.91
N ILE A 4 4.23 8.98 -6.00
CA ILE A 4 3.04 9.43 -5.30
C ILE A 4 1.84 8.64 -5.84
N ILE A 5 1.78 8.41 -7.15
CA ILE A 5 0.76 7.56 -7.79
C ILE A 5 0.85 6.14 -7.23
N SER A 6 2.04 5.55 -7.10
CA SER A 6 2.23 4.22 -6.50
C SER A 6 1.65 4.13 -5.08
N MET A 7 1.92 5.14 -4.25
CA MET A 7 1.39 5.21 -2.89
C MET A 7 -0.15 5.29 -2.89
N TYR A 8 -0.73 6.12 -3.76
CA TYR A 8 -2.18 6.22 -3.90
C TYR A 8 -2.83 4.93 -4.41
N VAL A 9 -2.18 4.20 -5.33
CA VAL A 9 -2.66 2.89 -5.80
C VAL A 9 -2.73 1.88 -4.65
N VAL A 10 -1.69 1.82 -3.81
CA VAL A 10 -1.69 0.90 -2.65
C VAL A 10 -2.75 1.31 -1.63
N MET A 11 -2.96 2.62 -1.39
CA MET A 11 -4.04 3.07 -0.51
C MET A 11 -5.43 2.70 -1.03
N ILE A 12 -5.66 2.85 -2.34
CA ILE A 12 -6.93 2.45 -2.97
C ILE A 12 -7.15 0.94 -2.78
N LEU A 13 -6.11 0.12 -2.98
CA LEU A 13 -6.19 -1.34 -2.76
C LEU A 13 -6.56 -1.69 -1.32
N MET A 14 -6.00 -1.01 -0.32
CA MET A 14 -6.38 -1.25 1.09
C MET A 14 -7.86 -0.96 1.34
N VAL A 15 -8.38 0.13 0.77
CA VAL A 15 -9.80 0.49 0.89
C VAL A 15 -10.69 -0.57 0.21
N PHE A 16 -10.29 -1.08 -0.96
CA PHE A 16 -11.02 -2.15 -1.64
C PHE A 16 -11.06 -3.44 -0.81
N VAL A 17 -9.94 -3.87 -0.21
CA VAL A 17 -9.92 -5.08 0.62
C VAL A 17 -10.87 -4.95 1.80
N ASN A 18 -10.92 -3.79 2.45
CA ASN A 18 -11.87 -3.54 3.54
C ASN A 18 -13.32 -3.56 3.06
N LEU A 19 -13.63 -2.90 1.95
CA LEU A 19 -14.99 -2.89 1.39
C LEU A 19 -15.44 -4.30 1.00
N ILE A 20 -14.58 -5.08 0.37
CA ILE A 20 -14.88 -6.47 0.00
C ILE A 20 -15.11 -7.31 1.28
N SER A 21 -14.27 -7.13 2.30
CA SER A 21 -14.42 -7.85 3.57
C SER A 21 -15.75 -7.56 4.27
N GLU A 22 -16.13 -6.29 4.33
CA GLU A 22 -17.35 -5.87 5.05
C GLU A 22 -18.61 -6.17 4.24
N TYR A 23 -18.64 -5.78 2.95
CA TYR A 23 -19.86 -5.78 2.15
C TYR A 23 -20.09 -7.06 1.34
N LEU A 24 -19.04 -7.76 0.91
CA LEU A 24 -19.19 -8.99 0.10
C LEU A 24 -19.02 -10.25 0.94
N LEU A 25 -18.22 -10.18 2.02
CA LEU A 25 -17.88 -11.31 2.86
C LEU A 25 -18.55 -11.26 4.25
N ASN A 26 -19.45 -10.30 4.47
CA ASN A 26 -20.21 -10.11 5.72
C ASN A 26 -19.35 -10.13 7.00
N GLY A 27 -18.08 -9.72 6.89
CA GLY A 27 -17.15 -9.73 8.01
C GLY A 27 -16.67 -11.12 8.49
N GLU A 28 -17.11 -12.23 7.90
CA GLU A 28 -16.69 -13.59 8.30
C GLU A 28 -15.18 -13.80 8.16
N TYR A 29 -14.56 -13.10 7.20
CA TYR A 29 -13.13 -13.15 6.92
C TYR A 29 -12.37 -11.90 7.39
N SER A 30 -12.96 -11.10 8.30
CA SER A 30 -12.41 -9.83 8.77
C SER A 30 -10.97 -9.95 9.32
N ALA A 31 -10.65 -11.06 10.00
CA ALA A 31 -9.30 -11.32 10.48
C ALA A 31 -8.28 -11.43 9.34
N ILE A 32 -8.58 -12.20 8.29
CA ILE A 32 -7.69 -12.40 7.14
C ILE A 32 -7.59 -11.11 6.31
N ALA A 33 -8.69 -10.40 6.11
CA ALA A 33 -8.70 -9.10 5.45
C ALA A 33 -7.81 -8.08 6.18
N SER A 34 -7.87 -8.04 7.52
CA SER A 34 -7.03 -7.17 8.34
C SER A 34 -5.54 -7.49 8.20
N TRP A 35 -5.18 -8.77 8.15
CA TRP A 35 -3.80 -9.21 7.88
C TRP A 35 -3.36 -8.85 6.46
N MET A 36 -4.25 -8.96 5.47
CA MET A 36 -3.98 -8.58 4.08
C MET A 36 -3.75 -7.07 3.93
N VAL A 37 -4.57 -6.25 4.59
CA VAL A 37 -4.38 -4.79 4.65
C VAL A 37 -3.06 -4.43 5.34
N THR A 38 -2.71 -5.14 6.41
CA THR A 38 -1.42 -4.96 7.11
C THR A 38 -0.25 -5.26 6.18
N ALA A 39 -0.31 -6.35 5.42
CA ALA A 39 0.71 -6.69 4.43
C ALA A 39 0.81 -5.62 3.33
N LEU A 40 -0.32 -5.17 2.78
CA LEU A 40 -0.37 -4.09 1.79
C LEU A 40 0.25 -2.78 2.34
N PHE A 41 0.02 -2.48 3.62
CA PHE A 41 0.61 -1.32 4.29
C PHE A 41 2.13 -1.39 4.36
N PHE A 42 2.68 -2.54 4.77
CA PHE A 42 4.13 -2.74 4.77
C PHE A 42 4.72 -2.67 3.36
N PHE A 43 4.07 -3.30 2.37
CA PHE A 43 4.51 -3.22 0.98
C PHE A 43 4.50 -1.79 0.44
N GLY A 44 3.42 -1.03 0.65
CA GLY A 44 3.34 0.37 0.24
C GLY A 44 4.42 1.24 0.89
N THR A 45 4.68 1.02 2.17
CA THR A 45 5.71 1.75 2.93
C THR A 45 7.12 1.42 2.44
N LEU A 46 7.42 0.14 2.20
CA LEU A 46 8.72 -0.29 1.65
C LEU A 46 8.95 0.28 0.25
N PHE A 47 7.94 0.25 -0.62
CA PHE A 47 8.01 0.86 -1.95
C PHE A 47 8.26 2.36 -1.87
N PHE A 48 7.59 3.06 -0.95
CA PHE A 48 7.78 4.48 -0.73
C PHE A 48 9.21 4.82 -0.24
N ILE A 49 9.71 4.08 0.75
CA ILE A 49 11.07 4.27 1.28
C ILE A 49 12.11 3.99 0.19
N ASN A 50 11.98 2.88 -0.54
CA ASN A 50 12.91 2.52 -1.60
C ASN A 50 12.92 3.58 -2.71
N ALA A 51 11.74 4.00 -3.18
CA ALA A 51 11.61 5.07 -4.17
C ALA A 51 12.26 6.39 -3.68
N ARG A 52 12.11 6.72 -2.39
CA ARG A 52 12.74 7.92 -1.80
C ARG A 52 14.26 7.79 -1.70
N PHE A 53 14.77 6.61 -1.35
CA PHE A 53 16.21 6.36 -1.19
C PHE A 53 16.94 6.39 -2.55
N VAL A 54 16.36 5.76 -3.58
CA VAL A 54 16.87 5.82 -4.96
C VAL A 54 16.92 7.27 -5.48
N PHE A 55 15.94 8.10 -5.14
CA PHE A 55 15.94 9.52 -5.52
C PHE A 55 16.93 10.38 -4.73
N SER A 56 17.17 10.06 -3.46
CA SER A 56 18.21 10.72 -2.65
C SER A 56 19.60 10.51 -3.27
N ASN A 57 19.90 9.30 -3.74
CA ASN A 57 21.20 9.00 -4.35
C ASN A 57 21.35 9.61 -5.74
N THR A 58 20.31 9.60 -6.57
CA THR A 58 20.37 10.24 -7.91
C THR A 58 20.47 11.77 -7.86
N LYS A 59 20.08 12.41 -6.76
CA LYS A 59 20.29 13.85 -6.54
C LYS A 59 21.70 14.18 -6.02
N LYS A 60 22.44 13.19 -5.51
CA LYS A 60 23.81 13.35 -5.00
C LYS A 60 24.86 13.26 -6.11
N GLU A 61 24.53 12.61 -7.23
CA GLU A 61 25.43 12.43 -8.38
C GLU A 61 25.22 13.46 -9.51
N ARG A 62 24.37 14.48 -9.31
CA ARG A 62 24.11 15.52 -10.32
C ARG A 62 24.48 16.90 -9.82
#